data_AF-A0A7W2M8Z1-F1
#
_entry.id   AF-A0A7W2M8Z1-F1
#
_cell.length_a   1.000
_cell.length_b   1.000
_cell.length_c   1.000
_cell.angle_alpha   90.00
_cell.angle_beta   90.00
_cell.angle_gamma   90.00
#
_symmetry.space_group_name_H-M   'P 1'
#
loop_
_entity.id
_entity.type
_entity.pdbx_description
1 polymer ?
#
loop_
_entity_poly.entity_id
_entity_poly.type
_entity_poly.pdbx_seq_one_letter_code
_entity_poly.pdbx_strand_id
1 'polypeptide(L)'
;MKNAKIKVLLFSIITLILSCSTNKGLIKRDKSDYGTVKYYVQTDLNDVNYKKRIVIKVADSVFYSLYSDGINKRTKKDKNSVYRLFYGEIPNEKDAQIAYQKLSELDSLILSKSDKILDSLKWNDFKRWNGAKAFEIEVVYYHGFPKNEKFEPY
;
A
#
# COMPACT_ATOMS: atom_id res chain seq x y z
N MET A 1 -25.42 25.22 38.17
CA MET A 1 -24.22 24.38 37.93
C MET A 1 -24.46 23.02 37.25
N LYS A 2 -25.70 22.50 37.13
CA LYS A 2 -25.97 21.22 36.44
C LYS A 2 -25.80 21.30 34.90
N ASN A 3 -26.21 22.41 34.28
CA ASN A 3 -26.20 22.57 32.81
C ASN A 3 -24.79 22.77 32.22
N ALA A 4 -23.83 23.28 33.00
CA ALA A 4 -22.45 23.45 32.56
C ALA A 4 -21.71 22.10 32.48
N LYS A 5 -21.95 21.18 33.44
CA LYS A 5 -21.37 19.83 33.42
C LYS A 5 -21.88 19.00 32.24
N ILE A 6 -23.15 19.15 31.87
CA ILE A 6 -23.75 18.45 30.70
C ILE A 6 -23.14 18.95 29.38
N LYS A 7 -22.92 20.27 29.23
CA LYS A 7 -22.31 20.85 28.03
C LYS A 7 -20.84 20.42 27.84
N VAL A 8 -20.06 20.35 28.93
CA VAL A 8 -18.67 19.88 28.88
C VAL A 8 -18.61 18.38 28.52
N LEU A 9 -19.51 17.56 29.08
CA LEU A 9 -19.59 16.13 28.75
C LEU A 9 -19.96 15.89 27.28
N LEU A 10 -20.88 16.69 26.72
CA LEU A 10 -21.26 16.61 25.31
C LEU A 10 -20.11 16.98 24.37
N PHE A 11 -19.30 17.99 24.74
CA PHE A 11 -18.16 18.43 23.94
C PHE A 11 -17.06 17.36 23.89
N SER A 12 -16.78 16.67 25.00
CA SER A 12 -15.83 15.56 25.05
C SER A 12 -16.24 14.36 24.17
N ILE A 13 -17.55 14.08 24.09
CA ILE A 13 -18.08 12.97 23.27
C ILE A 13 -17.96 13.29 21.78
N ILE A 14 -18.19 14.54 21.35
CA ILE A 14 -18.06 14.96 19.95
C ILE A 14 -16.60 14.89 19.48
N THR A 15 -15.63 15.22 20.34
CA THR A 15 -14.19 15.10 20.02
C THR A 15 -13.72 13.65 19.91
N LEU A 16 -14.42 12.68 20.52
CA LEU A 16 -14.09 11.25 20.45
C LEU A 16 -14.58 10.57 19.16
N ILE A 17 -15.59 11.13 18.48
CA ILE A 17 -16.16 10.57 17.22
C ILE A 17 -15.36 11.02 15.99
N LEU A 18 -14.56 12.09 16.11
CA LEU A 18 -13.57 12.49 15.09
C LEU A 18 -12.28 11.65 15.17
N SER A 19 -12.33 10.47 15.79
CA SER A 19 -11.27 9.48 15.67
C SER A 19 -11.12 9.11 14.19
N CYS A 20 -9.99 9.51 13.62
CA CYS A 20 -9.60 9.37 12.22
C CYS A 20 -9.40 7.88 11.87
N SER A 21 -10.49 7.11 11.82
CA SER A 21 -10.42 5.68 11.48
C SER A 21 -10.35 5.52 9.97
N THR A 22 -9.21 5.05 9.47
CA THR A 22 -9.11 4.60 8.08
C THR A 22 -10.10 3.47 7.83
N ASN A 23 -11.06 3.70 6.95
CA ASN A 23 -12.06 2.71 6.57
C ASN A 23 -11.41 1.64 5.69
N LYS A 24 -11.25 0.42 6.22
CA LYS A 24 -10.64 -0.71 5.49
C LYS A 24 -11.67 -1.80 5.20
N GLY A 25 -12.01 -1.98 3.93
CA GLY A 25 -12.90 -3.04 3.46
C GLY A 25 -12.17 -4.09 2.63
N LEU A 26 -12.42 -5.38 2.88
CA LEU A 26 -12.00 -6.47 1.97
C LEU A 26 -12.92 -6.47 0.75
N ILE A 27 -12.35 -6.33 -0.44
CA ILE A 27 -13.13 -6.30 -1.69
C ILE A 27 -13.01 -7.58 -2.52
N LYS A 28 -11.90 -8.33 -2.37
CA LYS A 28 -11.68 -9.58 -3.10
C LYS A 28 -10.71 -10.49 -2.37
N ARG A 29 -10.93 -11.80 -2.49
CA ARG A 29 -10.02 -12.85 -2.01
C ARG A 29 -9.93 -13.94 -3.06
N ASP A 30 -8.71 -14.24 -3.50
CA ASP A 30 -8.41 -15.29 -4.48
C ASP A 30 -7.38 -16.27 -3.92
N LYS A 31 -7.37 -17.51 -4.44
CA LYS A 31 -6.22 -18.41 -4.35
C LYS A 31 -5.39 -18.33 -5.62
N SER A 32 -4.08 -18.46 -5.48
CA SER A 32 -3.10 -18.55 -6.57
C SER A 32 -2.00 -19.53 -6.18
N ASP A 33 -1.13 -19.87 -7.13
CA ASP A 33 0.04 -20.73 -6.88
C ASP A 33 1.02 -20.11 -5.86
N TYR A 34 0.96 -18.79 -5.68
CA TYR A 34 1.74 -18.05 -4.67
C TYR A 34 1.00 -17.90 -3.33
N GLY A 35 -0.13 -18.59 -3.15
CA GLY A 35 -0.95 -18.58 -1.95
C GLY A 35 -2.20 -17.69 -2.04
N THR A 36 -2.74 -17.34 -0.87
CA THR A 36 -3.96 -16.53 -0.78
C THR A 36 -3.66 -15.06 -1.05
N VAL A 37 -4.40 -14.46 -1.99
CA VAL A 37 -4.33 -13.04 -2.32
C VAL A 37 -5.59 -12.34 -1.79
N LYS A 38 -5.42 -11.27 -1.02
CA LYS A 38 -6.52 -10.46 -0.46
C LYS A 38 -6.36 -9.01 -0.90
N TYR A 39 -7.43 -8.44 -1.46
CA TYR A 39 -7.48 -7.05 -1.90
C TYR A 39 -8.38 -6.26 -0.95
N TYR A 40 -7.87 -5.13 -0.47
CA TYR A 40 -8.57 -4.24 0.43
C TYR A 40 -8.62 -2.84 -0.16
N VAL A 41 -9.77 -2.19 -0.05
CA VAL A 41 -9.89 -0.75 -0.22
C VAL A 41 -9.66 -0.10 1.13
N GLN A 42 -8.82 0.94 1.15
CA GLN A 42 -8.67 1.83 2.28
C GLN A 42 -9.04 3.25 1.86
N THR A 43 -9.98 3.88 2.54
CA THR A 43 -10.35 5.29 2.37
C THR A 43 -10.11 6.06 3.65
N ASP A 44 -10.19 7.38 3.57
CA ASP A 44 -9.99 8.29 4.71
C ASP A 44 -8.62 8.08 5.34
N LEU A 45 -7.61 7.96 4.47
CA LEU A 45 -6.21 7.90 4.88
C LEU A 45 -5.84 9.24 5.53
N ASN A 46 -5.16 9.16 6.68
CA ASN A 46 -4.57 10.32 7.33
C ASN A 46 -3.26 10.72 6.63
N ASP A 47 -3.37 11.00 5.33
CA ASP A 47 -2.27 11.38 4.45
C ASP A 47 -2.68 12.64 3.67
N VAL A 48 -1.70 13.54 3.48
CA VAL A 48 -1.91 14.83 2.80
C VAL A 48 -2.06 14.62 1.29
N ASN A 49 -1.34 13.64 0.74
CA ASN A 49 -1.25 13.35 -0.68
C ASN A 49 -2.32 12.35 -1.14
N TYR A 50 -2.70 11.41 -0.26
CA TYR A 50 -3.61 10.33 -0.62
C TYR A 50 -4.85 10.28 0.28
N LYS A 51 -6.04 10.20 -0.33
CA LYS A 51 -7.30 10.00 0.41
C LYS A 51 -7.80 8.55 0.40
N LYS A 52 -7.32 7.75 -0.56
CA LYS A 52 -7.67 6.33 -0.71
C LYS A 52 -6.51 5.55 -1.33
N ARG A 53 -6.45 4.25 -1.07
CA ARG A 53 -5.49 3.30 -1.67
C ARG A 53 -6.08 1.90 -1.78
N ILE A 54 -5.49 1.05 -2.63
CA ILE A 54 -5.73 -0.40 -2.58
C ILE A 54 -4.55 -1.06 -1.91
N VAL A 55 -4.82 -1.91 -0.90
CA VAL A 55 -3.83 -2.77 -0.27
C VAL A 55 -4.04 -4.20 -0.72
N ILE A 56 -2.98 -4.83 -1.19
CA ILE A 56 -2.98 -6.22 -1.66
C ILE A 56 -2.06 -7.00 -0.76
N LYS A 57 -2.54 -8.13 -0.23
CA LYS A 57 -1.75 -9.05 0.60
C LYS A 57 -1.65 -10.40 -0.09
N VAL A 58 -0.44 -10.88 -0.32
CA VAL A 58 -0.15 -12.22 -0.84
C VAL A 58 0.46 -13.04 0.29
N ALA A 59 -0.20 -14.14 0.66
CA ALA A 59 0.21 -15.05 1.73
C ALA A 59 0.58 -14.35 3.06
N ASP A 60 0.02 -13.15 3.30
CA ASP A 60 0.36 -12.26 4.42
C ASP A 60 1.88 -11.98 4.58
N SER A 61 2.65 -12.09 3.49
CA SER A 61 4.11 -11.92 3.44
C SER A 61 4.58 -10.88 2.43
N VAL A 62 3.87 -10.73 1.31
CA VAL A 62 4.12 -9.69 0.29
C VAL A 62 2.92 -8.75 0.24
N PHE A 63 3.21 -7.45 0.20
CA PHE A 63 2.22 -6.40 0.26
C PHE A 63 2.42 -5.45 -0.91
N TYR A 64 1.33 -5.09 -1.57
CA TYR A 64 1.31 -4.03 -2.57
C TYR A 64 0.36 -2.93 -2.11
N SER A 65 0.72 -1.69 -2.37
CA SER A 65 -0.09 -0.50 -2.13
C SER A 65 -0.19 0.28 -3.42
N LEU A 66 -1.42 0.48 -3.90
CA LEU A 66 -1.70 1.25 -5.11
C LEU A 66 -2.28 2.60 -4.72
N TYR A 67 -1.69 3.66 -5.24
CA TYR A 67 -2.08 5.05 -5.07
C TYR A 67 -2.38 5.71 -6.42
N SER A 68 -2.80 6.97 -6.39
CA SER A 68 -3.01 7.79 -7.59
C SER A 68 -1.72 7.99 -8.39
N ASP A 69 -0.59 8.13 -7.73
CA ASP A 69 0.69 8.51 -8.33
C ASP A 69 1.70 7.36 -8.46
N GLY A 70 1.48 6.24 -7.76
CA GLY A 70 2.48 5.18 -7.63
C GLY A 70 1.93 3.85 -7.14
N ILE A 71 2.74 2.81 -7.37
CA ILE A 71 2.50 1.47 -6.84
C ILE A 71 3.74 1.05 -6.07
N ASN A 72 3.56 0.69 -4.81
CA ASN A 72 4.64 0.30 -3.91
C ASN A 72 4.47 -1.17 -3.51
N LYS A 73 5.59 -1.86 -3.32
CA LYS A 73 5.66 -3.24 -2.82
C LYS A 73 6.54 -3.28 -1.57
N ARG A 74 6.17 -4.14 -0.62
CA ARG A 74 6.95 -4.49 0.57
C ARG A 74 6.90 -5.99 0.81
N THR A 75 7.96 -6.56 1.38
CA THR A 75 8.05 -7.99 1.69
C THR A 75 8.56 -8.23 3.11
N LYS A 76 8.03 -9.25 3.80
CA LYS A 76 8.56 -9.65 5.11
C LYS A 76 9.97 -10.24 5.04
N LYS A 77 10.41 -10.70 3.86
CA LYS A 77 11.77 -11.24 3.66
C LYS A 77 12.80 -10.11 3.71
N ASP A 78 12.47 -8.96 3.14
CA ASP A 78 13.29 -7.76 3.17
C ASP A 78 12.46 -6.59 3.70
N LYS A 79 12.41 -6.49 5.03
CA LYS A 79 11.57 -5.52 5.72
C LYS A 79 12.09 -4.09 5.60
N ASN A 80 13.36 -3.95 5.23
CA ASN A 80 14.08 -2.68 5.23
C ASN A 80 13.88 -1.91 3.92
N SER A 81 13.31 -2.56 2.92
CA SER A 81 13.18 -2.02 1.57
C SER A 81 11.72 -1.76 1.20
N VAL A 82 11.53 -0.74 0.38
CA VAL A 82 10.31 -0.44 -0.35
C VAL A 82 10.64 -0.50 -1.83
N TYR A 83 9.76 -1.12 -2.59
CA TYR A 83 9.93 -1.36 -4.01
C TYR A 83 8.90 -0.50 -4.73
N ARG A 84 9.32 0.60 -5.36
CA ARG A 84 8.43 1.51 -6.10
C ARG A 84 8.41 1.12 -7.57
N LEU A 85 7.23 0.95 -8.14
CA LEU A 85 7.09 0.51 -9.53
C LEU A 85 7.69 1.57 -10.48
N PHE A 86 8.61 1.14 -11.34
CA PHE A 86 9.46 1.99 -12.17
C PHE A 86 9.14 1.83 -13.67
N TYR A 87 9.02 2.97 -14.35
CA TYR A 87 8.57 3.08 -15.74
C TYR A 87 9.67 3.53 -16.71
N GLY A 88 10.83 3.91 -16.18
CA GLY A 88 11.97 4.35 -17.00
C GLY A 88 12.77 3.18 -17.57
N GLU A 89 13.89 3.52 -18.19
CA GLU A 89 14.90 2.56 -18.59
C GLU A 89 15.79 2.22 -17.39
N ILE A 90 16.03 0.93 -17.18
CA ILE A 90 16.96 0.48 -16.15
C ILE A 90 18.37 0.83 -16.64
N PRO A 91 19.20 1.54 -15.86
CA PRO A 91 20.56 1.87 -16.25
C PRO A 91 21.37 0.62 -16.65
N ASN A 92 22.26 0.75 -17.63
CA ASN A 92 23.12 -0.35 -18.07
C ASN A 92 24.38 -0.52 -17.19
N GLU A 93 24.66 0.45 -16.32
CA GLU A 93 25.76 0.43 -15.36
C GLU A 93 25.49 -0.60 -14.26
N LYS A 94 26.43 -1.52 -14.04
CA LYS A 94 26.26 -2.64 -13.09
C LYS A 94 25.90 -2.18 -11.68
N ASP A 95 26.54 -1.12 -11.21
CA ASP A 95 26.34 -0.58 -9.86
C ASP A 95 25.02 0.19 -9.72
N ALA A 96 24.43 0.65 -10.82
CA ALA A 96 23.11 1.27 -10.80
C ALA A 96 22.00 0.20 -10.87
N GLN A 97 22.25 -0.95 -11.52
CA GLN A 97 21.25 -2.03 -11.65
C GLN A 97 20.86 -2.67 -10.32
N ILE A 98 21.71 -2.64 -9.30
CA ILE A 98 21.38 -3.21 -7.98
C ILE A 98 20.21 -2.49 -7.30
N ALA A 99 19.91 -1.24 -7.69
CA ALA A 99 18.76 -0.49 -7.21
C ALA A 99 17.45 -0.89 -7.91
N TYR A 100 17.47 -1.83 -8.86
CA TYR A 100 16.30 -2.21 -9.64
C TYR A 100 16.04 -3.72 -9.58
N GLN A 101 14.80 -4.08 -9.24
CA GLN A 101 14.31 -5.44 -9.29
C GLN A 101 13.35 -5.62 -10.46
N LYS A 102 13.71 -6.45 -11.44
CA LYS A 102 12.78 -6.84 -12.53
C LYS A 102 11.49 -7.44 -11.97
N LEU A 103 10.39 -7.20 -12.66
CA LEU A 103 9.08 -7.77 -12.29
C LEU A 103 9.14 -9.29 -12.37
N SER A 104 8.77 -9.95 -11.27
CA SER A 104 8.55 -11.39 -11.24
C SER A 104 7.20 -11.76 -11.87
N GLU A 105 6.97 -13.06 -12.07
CA GLU A 105 5.67 -13.59 -12.47
C GLU A 105 4.57 -13.24 -11.45
N LEU A 106 4.88 -13.33 -10.15
CA LEU A 106 3.98 -12.90 -9.08
C LEU A 106 3.64 -11.41 -9.23
N ASP A 107 4.65 -10.55 -9.42
CA ASP A 107 4.42 -9.12 -9.58
C ASP A 107 3.49 -8.87 -10.77
N SER A 108 3.76 -9.49 -11.91
CA SER A 108 2.97 -9.36 -13.15
C SER A 108 1.53 -9.83 -12.96
N LEU A 109 1.32 -10.96 -12.25
CA LEU A 109 0.01 -11.48 -11.92
C LEU A 109 -0.79 -10.51 -11.04
N ILE A 110 -0.16 -9.96 -10.00
CA ILE A 110 -0.82 -9.04 -9.08
C ILE A 110 -1.15 -7.72 -9.78
N LEU A 111 -0.20 -7.14 -10.52
CA LEU A 111 -0.37 -5.87 -11.21
C LEU A 111 -1.49 -5.94 -12.27
N SER A 112 -1.49 -6.99 -13.10
CA SER A 112 -2.53 -7.20 -14.11
C SER A 112 -3.93 -7.41 -13.51
N LYS A 113 -4.04 -8.13 -12.39
CA LYS A 113 -5.31 -8.26 -11.65
C LYS A 113 -5.75 -6.96 -11.01
N SER A 114 -4.80 -6.14 -10.56
CA SER A 114 -5.09 -4.87 -9.90
C SER A 114 -5.72 -3.87 -10.85
N ASP A 115 -5.26 -3.81 -12.10
CA ASP A 115 -5.89 -2.97 -13.13
C ASP A 115 -7.36 -3.32 -13.33
N LYS A 116 -7.69 -4.62 -13.42
CA LYS A 116 -9.09 -5.07 -13.54
C LYS A 116 -9.95 -4.67 -12.33
N ILE A 117 -9.35 -4.63 -11.14
CA ILE A 117 -10.04 -4.18 -9.92
C ILE A 117 -10.27 -2.67 -9.98
N LEU A 118 -9.26 -1.90 -10.39
CA LEU A 118 -9.40 -0.45 -10.57
C LEU A 118 -10.49 -0.11 -11.59
N ASP A 119 -10.56 -0.86 -12.69
CA ASP A 119 -11.60 -0.70 -13.71
C ASP A 119 -13.00 -0.98 -13.14
N SER A 120 -13.14 -2.06 -12.38
CA SER A 120 -14.40 -2.43 -11.71
C SER A 120 -14.86 -1.35 -10.71
N LEU A 121 -13.91 -0.73 -10.01
CA LEU A 121 -14.17 0.37 -9.08
C LEU A 121 -14.36 1.73 -9.78
N LYS A 122 -14.11 1.80 -11.09
CA LYS A 122 -14.09 3.05 -11.89
C LYS A 122 -13.07 4.08 -11.35
N TRP A 123 -11.95 3.63 -10.80
CA TRP A 123 -10.88 4.49 -10.26
C TRP A 123 -9.84 4.76 -11.33
N ASN A 124 -10.19 5.64 -12.27
CA ASN A 124 -9.36 5.97 -13.42
C ASN A 124 -8.18 6.90 -13.09
N ASP A 125 -8.22 7.53 -11.92
CA ASP A 125 -7.20 8.41 -11.36
C ASP A 125 -5.99 7.66 -10.78
N PHE A 126 -6.04 6.33 -10.75
CA PHE A 126 -5.00 5.49 -10.17
C PHE A 126 -3.87 5.16 -11.15
N LYS A 127 -2.64 5.11 -10.63
CA LYS A 127 -1.48 4.70 -11.41
C LYS A 127 -1.68 3.27 -11.91
N ARG A 128 -1.49 3.06 -13.21
CA ARG A 128 -1.58 1.76 -13.89
C ARG A 128 -0.19 1.22 -14.17
N TRP A 129 -0.02 -0.10 -14.11
CA TRP A 129 1.29 -0.74 -14.26
C TRP A 129 1.81 -0.78 -15.71
N ASN A 130 0.95 -0.54 -16.71
CA ASN A 130 1.34 -0.57 -18.12
C ASN A 130 2.57 0.32 -18.38
N GLY A 131 3.60 -0.26 -19.00
CA GLY A 131 4.87 0.41 -19.28
C GLY A 131 5.91 0.29 -18.16
N ALA A 132 5.56 -0.25 -16.99
CA ALA A 132 6.54 -0.54 -15.94
C ALA A 132 7.45 -1.70 -16.33
N LYS A 133 8.75 -1.58 -16.01
CA LYS A 133 9.77 -2.58 -16.34
C LYS A 133 10.37 -3.28 -15.11
N ALA A 134 10.35 -2.60 -13.96
CA ALA A 134 10.96 -3.05 -12.73
C ALA A 134 10.33 -2.36 -11.53
N PHE A 135 10.79 -2.71 -10.34
CA PHE A 135 10.72 -1.87 -9.16
C PHE A 135 12.08 -1.20 -8.93
N GLU A 136 12.07 0.07 -8.60
CA GLU A 136 13.19 0.77 -7.95
C GLU A 136 13.16 0.46 -6.44
N ILE A 137 14.31 0.20 -5.85
CA ILE A 137 14.45 -0.23 -4.46
C ILE A 137 14.92 0.95 -3.62
N GLU A 138 14.12 1.32 -2.63
CA GLU A 138 14.45 2.32 -1.62
C GLU A 138 14.71 1.64 -0.27
N VAL A 139 15.89 1.87 0.31
CA VAL A 139 16.24 1.37 1.64
C VAL A 139 15.75 2.35 2.70
N VAL A 140 14.71 1.95 3.44
CA VAL A 140 14.07 2.77 4.48
C VAL A 140 14.77 2.63 5.83
N TYR A 141 15.41 1.47 6.09
CA TYR A 141 16.10 1.21 7.35
C TYR A 141 17.52 0.71 7.13
N TYR A 142 18.50 1.61 7.22
CA TYR A 142 19.91 1.28 7.04
C TYR A 142 20.46 0.29 8.10
N HIS A 143 19.97 0.39 9.35
CA HIS A 143 20.38 -0.48 10.46
C HIS A 143 19.38 -1.60 10.78
N GLY A 144 18.45 -1.88 9.86
CA GLY A 144 17.44 -2.92 10.01
C GLY A 144 16.11 -2.45 10.58
N PHE A 145 15.07 -3.23 10.27
CA PHE A 145 13.70 -2.97 10.69
C PHE A 145 13.57 -3.13 12.22
N PRO A 146 12.90 -2.20 12.93
CA PRO A 146 12.82 -2.25 14.37
C PRO A 146 12.15 -3.54 14.87
N LYS A 147 12.73 -4.15 15.92
CA LYS A 147 12.30 -5.49 16.42
C LYS A 147 10.84 -5.53 16.86
N ASN A 148 10.33 -4.45 17.42
CA ASN A 148 9.00 -4.37 18.00
C ASN A 148 7.98 -3.69 17.09
N GLU A 149 8.39 -3.27 15.90
CA GLU A 149 7.50 -2.64 14.94
C GLU A 149 6.71 -3.67 14.16
N LYS A 150 5.44 -3.35 13.88
CA LYS A 150 4.60 -4.19 13.04
C LYS A 150 4.93 -3.94 11.58
N PHE A 151 5.07 -5.03 10.82
CA PHE A 151 5.29 -4.89 9.38
C PHE A 151 3.97 -4.58 8.66
N GLU A 152 3.90 -3.40 8.06
CA GLU A 152 2.70 -2.89 7.41
C GLU A 152 2.95 -2.57 5.92
N PRO A 153 1.90 -2.65 5.06
CA PRO A 153 1.97 -2.13 3.70
C PRO A 153 2.44 -0.67 3.69
N TYR A 154 3.20 -0.29 2.66
CA TYR A 154 3.70 1.09 2.49
C TYR A 154 2.53 2.04 2.21
#